data_AF-A0A3R8SYV5-F1
#
_entry.id   AF-A0A3R8SYV5-F1
#
_cell.length_a   1.000
_cell.length_b   1.000
_cell.length_c   1.000
_cell.angle_alpha   90.00
_cell.angle_beta   90.00
_cell.angle_gamma   90.00
#
_symmetry.space_group_name_H-M   'P 1'
#
loop_
_entity.id
_entity.type
_entity.pdbx_description
1 polymer ?
#
loop_
_entity_poly.entity_id
_entity_poly.type
_entity_poly.pdbx_seq_one_letter_code
_entity_poly.pdbx_strand_id
1 'polypeptide(L)'
;MLDHNTPSASITVYVNHGGIGFSVGRDGQIQIPTEQQHQPLRLVSSLDGELIAAVEAPACGWDTDALSQALRVRHHDIERCAPVDAHLGGEWIGSTEV
;
A
#
# COMPACT_ATOMS: atom_id res chain seq x y z
N MET A 1 34.91 0.63 4.37
CA MET A 1 34.79 -0.82 4.60
C MET A 1 33.38 -1.03 5.12
N LEU A 2 32.48 -1.48 4.22
CA LEU A 2 31.09 -1.97 4.40
C LEU A 2 30.25 -1.25 5.48
N ASP A 3 29.44 -0.28 5.08
CA ASP A 3 28.01 -0.42 4.74
C ASP A 3 27.13 -0.10 5.95
N HIS A 4 26.10 0.69 5.70
CA HIS A 4 24.75 0.77 6.30
C HIS A 4 24.17 2.11 5.83
N ASN A 5 24.04 2.21 4.52
CA ASN A 5 23.17 3.18 3.87
C ASN A 5 21.74 2.85 4.33
N THR A 6 21.24 3.53 5.35
CA THR A 6 19.82 3.46 5.70
C THR A 6 19.28 4.88 5.67
N PRO A 7 18.57 5.19 4.57
CA PRO A 7 17.15 5.41 4.75
C PRO A 7 16.35 4.52 3.79
N SER A 8 15.97 3.31 4.21
CA SER A 8 14.78 2.65 3.63
C SER A 8 13.56 3.24 4.34
N ALA A 9 13.19 4.46 3.94
CA ALA A 9 11.88 4.99 4.25
C ALA A 9 11.43 5.80 3.05
N SER A 10 10.47 5.27 2.30
CA SER A 10 9.57 6.05 1.44
C SER A 10 8.44 5.16 0.95
N ILE A 11 7.22 5.38 1.41
CA ILE A 11 6.01 4.91 0.70
C ILE A 11 5.04 6.08 0.61
N THR A 12 4.45 6.36 -0.53
CA THR A 12 3.36 7.36 -0.62
C THR A 12 2.49 7.08 -1.83
N VAL A 13 1.18 7.21 -1.68
CA VAL A 13 0.19 7.28 -2.77
C VAL A 13 -0.97 8.15 -2.38
N TYR A 14 -1.47 8.97 -3.30
CA TYR A 14 -2.82 9.52 -3.18
C TYR A 14 -3.43 9.79 -4.56
N VAL A 15 -4.76 9.80 -4.67
CA VAL A 15 -5.59 10.26 -5.79
C VAL A 15 -6.74 11.10 -5.22
N ASN A 16 -6.96 12.29 -5.79
CA ASN A 16 -7.98 13.29 -5.43
C ASN A 16 -8.61 13.84 -6.74
N HIS A 17 -9.78 14.48 -6.85
CA HIS A 17 -10.82 14.92 -5.91
C HIS A 17 -12.05 13.98 -5.97
N GLY A 18 -11.84 12.74 -5.54
CA GLY A 18 -12.88 11.72 -5.41
C GLY A 18 -12.40 10.32 -4.98
N GLY A 19 -11.21 10.18 -4.33
CA GLY A 19 -10.53 8.95 -3.79
C GLY A 19 -9.31 8.46 -4.61
N ILE A 20 -8.26 7.71 -4.16
CA ILE A 20 -7.82 6.88 -2.98
C ILE A 20 -6.40 7.32 -2.48
N GLY A 21 -6.00 7.21 -1.19
CA GLY A 21 -4.57 7.40 -0.78
C GLY A 21 -4.00 6.47 0.32
N PHE A 22 -2.67 6.53 0.60
CA PHE A 22 -1.79 5.83 1.59
C PHE A 22 -0.42 6.56 1.83
N SER A 23 0.24 6.65 3.03
CA SER A 23 1.61 7.27 3.16
C SER A 23 2.60 6.98 4.34
N VAL A 24 3.91 7.09 4.04
CA VAL A 24 5.09 7.64 4.78
C VAL A 24 6.13 8.29 3.79
N GLY A 25 6.03 9.61 3.51
CA GLY A 25 6.99 10.40 2.70
C GLY A 25 6.38 11.65 2.02
N ARG A 26 7.17 12.70 1.67
CA ARG A 26 6.67 13.96 1.07
C ARG A 26 6.46 13.92 -0.46
N ASP A 27 6.93 12.88 -1.15
CA ASP A 27 7.13 12.92 -2.61
C ASP A 27 6.23 11.98 -3.44
N GLY A 28 5.27 11.26 -2.84
CA GLY A 28 4.21 10.59 -3.63
C GLY A 28 4.56 9.24 -4.28
N GLN A 29 5.65 8.56 -3.91
CA GLN A 29 6.11 7.32 -4.55
C GLN A 29 5.99 6.07 -3.68
N ILE A 30 5.48 4.98 -4.26
CA ILE A 30 5.49 3.64 -3.67
C ILE A 30 6.88 3.02 -3.87
N GLN A 31 7.61 2.79 -2.78
CA GLN A 31 8.72 1.84 -2.82
C GLN A 31 8.25 0.52 -2.25
N ILE A 32 8.29 -0.51 -3.10
CA ILE A 32 7.95 -1.87 -2.71
C ILE A 32 9.27 -2.58 -2.46
N PRO A 33 9.57 -2.97 -1.20
CA PRO A 33 10.77 -3.74 -0.91
C PRO A 33 10.81 -4.98 -1.81
N THR A 34 11.96 -5.28 -2.42
CA THR A 34 12.08 -6.39 -3.37
C THR A 34 11.65 -7.73 -2.76
N GLU A 35 11.87 -7.91 -1.46
CA GLU A 35 11.43 -9.08 -0.70
C GLU A 35 9.90 -9.22 -0.55
N GLN A 36 9.15 -8.14 -0.78
CA GLN A 36 7.70 -8.06 -0.62
C GLN A 36 6.93 -7.97 -1.94
N GLN A 37 7.63 -7.87 -3.08
CA GLN A 37 7.01 -7.74 -4.39
C GLN A 37 6.08 -8.92 -4.73
N HIS A 38 6.38 -10.12 -4.24
CA HIS A 38 5.55 -11.30 -4.49
C HIS A 38 4.59 -11.64 -3.34
N GLN A 39 4.48 -10.76 -2.35
CA GLN A 39 3.58 -10.96 -1.22
C GLN A 39 2.19 -10.39 -1.53
N PRO A 40 1.11 -10.99 -0.99
CA PRO A 40 -0.23 -10.48 -1.20
C PRO A 40 -0.39 -9.10 -0.56
N LEU A 41 -1.09 -8.22 -1.27
CA LEU A 41 -1.59 -6.95 -0.73
C LEU A 41 -2.83 -7.25 0.11
N ARG A 42 -2.85 -6.77 1.35
CA ARG A 42 -3.98 -6.89 2.27
C ARG A 42 -4.46 -5.50 2.65
N LEU A 43 -5.76 -5.25 2.49
CA LEU A 43 -6.44 -4.05 2.94
C LEU A 43 -7.18 -4.40 4.22
N VAL A 44 -6.90 -3.67 5.27
CA VAL A 44 -7.36 -3.94 6.62
C VAL A 44 -8.01 -2.68 7.18
N SER A 45 -9.12 -2.80 7.86
CA SER A 45 -9.74 -1.66 8.57
C SER A 45 -8.81 -1.19 9.68
N SER A 46 -8.42 0.09 9.66
CA SER A 46 -7.56 0.66 10.71
C SER A 46 -8.28 0.74 12.06
N LEU A 47 -9.61 0.62 12.09
CA LEU A 47 -10.42 0.76 13.29
C LEU A 47 -10.47 -0.52 14.14
N ASP A 48 -10.58 -1.67 13.49
CA ASP A 48 -10.82 -2.97 14.16
C ASP A 48 -9.88 -4.09 13.68
N GLY A 49 -9.04 -3.83 12.67
CA GLY A 49 -8.12 -4.81 12.11
C GLY A 49 -8.80 -5.86 11.21
N GLU A 50 -10.05 -5.65 10.81
CA GLU A 50 -10.77 -6.58 9.94
C GLU A 50 -10.20 -6.56 8.52
N LEU A 51 -10.01 -7.74 7.92
CA LEU A 51 -9.57 -7.86 6.54
C LEU A 51 -10.71 -7.42 5.60
N ILE A 52 -10.52 -6.30 4.91
CA ILE A 52 -11.46 -5.77 3.92
C ILE A 52 -11.27 -6.49 2.59
N ALA A 53 -10.02 -6.61 2.13
CA ALA A 53 -9.69 -7.28 0.89
C ALA A 53 -8.26 -7.83 0.89
N ALA A 54 -8.03 -8.85 0.06
CA ALA A 54 -6.69 -9.32 -0.27
C ALA A 54 -6.54 -9.46 -1.79
N VAL A 55 -5.35 -9.14 -2.29
CA VAL A 55 -4.98 -9.25 -3.70
C VAL A 55 -3.66 -10.00 -3.79
N GLU A 56 -3.68 -11.13 -4.49
CA GLU A 56 -2.47 -11.91 -4.76
C GLU A 56 -1.48 -11.10 -5.59
N ALA A 57 -0.19 -11.32 -5.34
CA ALA A 57 0.84 -10.64 -6.10
C ALA A 57 0.85 -11.11 -7.57
N PRO A 58 1.13 -10.21 -8.52
CA PRO A 58 1.41 -10.60 -9.90
C PRO A 58 2.59 -11.57 -9.98
N ALA A 59 2.63 -12.39 -11.03
CA ALA A 59 3.76 -13.30 -11.26
C ALA A 59 5.10 -12.57 -11.43
N CYS A 60 5.07 -11.33 -11.93
CA CYS A 60 6.22 -10.43 -12.03
C CYS A 60 6.52 -9.63 -10.76
N GLY A 61 5.71 -9.81 -9.71
CA GLY A 61 5.76 -9.01 -8.49
C GLY A 61 4.99 -7.69 -8.65
N TRP A 62 4.79 -7.02 -7.52
CA TRP A 62 4.21 -5.69 -7.47
C TRP A 62 5.24 -4.65 -7.92
N ASP A 63 4.84 -3.83 -8.88
CA ASP A 63 5.42 -2.52 -9.12
C ASP A 63 4.41 -1.43 -8.73
N THR A 64 4.83 -0.16 -8.85
CA THR A 64 4.00 0.99 -8.49
C THR A 64 2.69 1.05 -9.28
N ASP A 65 2.70 0.66 -10.56
CA ASP A 65 1.52 0.74 -11.44
C ASP A 65 0.52 -0.37 -11.12
N ALA A 66 1.00 -1.61 -11.00
CA ALA A 66 0.21 -2.77 -10.62
C ALA A 66 -0.46 -2.57 -9.25
N LEU A 67 0.28 -2.02 -8.28
CA LEU A 67 -0.24 -1.75 -6.95
C LEU A 67 -1.31 -0.64 -6.98
N SER A 68 -1.04 0.45 -7.72
CA SER A 68 -2.01 1.54 -7.92
C SER A 68 -3.29 1.06 -8.59
N GLN A 69 -3.16 0.20 -9.61
CA GLN A 69 -4.30 -0.37 -10.33
C GLN A 69 -5.12 -1.31 -9.44
N ALA A 70 -4.46 -2.18 -8.66
CA ALA A 70 -5.14 -3.05 -7.70
C ALA A 70 -5.96 -2.26 -6.68
N LEU A 71 -5.38 -1.16 -6.18
CA LEU A 71 -6.05 -0.27 -5.23
C LEU A 71 -7.21 0.48 -5.89
N ARG A 72 -7.03 0.97 -7.12
CA ARG A 72 -8.08 1.63 -7.90
C ARG A 72 -9.32 0.75 -8.13
N VAL A 73 -9.12 -0.54 -8.40
CA VAL A 73 -10.23 -1.50 -8.52
C VAL A 73 -11.00 -1.64 -7.20
N ARG A 74 -10.34 -1.42 -6.06
CA ARG A 74 -10.88 -1.53 -4.71
C ARG A 74 -11.33 -0.21 -4.10
N HIS A 75 -11.35 0.86 -4.88
CA HIS A 75 -11.76 2.19 -4.45
C HIS A 75 -13.04 2.21 -3.61
N HIS A 76 -14.08 1.53 -4.11
CA HIS A 76 -15.38 1.52 -3.46
C HIS A 76 -15.36 0.80 -2.11
N ASP A 77 -14.58 -0.26 -1.98
CA ASP A 77 -14.41 -1.01 -0.73
C ASP A 77 -13.64 -0.14 0.28
N ILE A 78 -12.62 0.57 -0.20
CA ILE A 78 -11.79 1.46 0.62
C ILE A 78 -12.59 2.66 1.16
N GLU A 79 -13.35 3.36 0.31
CA GLU A 79 -14.15 4.53 0.74
C GLU A 79 -15.24 4.17 1.76
N ARG A 80 -15.80 2.96 1.67
CA ARG A 80 -16.83 2.51 2.61
C ARG A 80 -16.29 2.16 3.99
N CYS A 81 -15.02 1.79 4.07
CA CYS A 81 -14.38 1.25 5.26
C CYS A 81 -13.26 2.17 5.80
N ALA A 82 -13.10 3.37 5.25
CA ALA A 82 -12.06 4.31 5.67
C ALA A 82 -12.20 4.68 7.16
N PRO A 83 -11.10 4.70 7.94
CA PRO A 83 -9.71 4.51 7.52
C PRO A 83 -9.30 3.04 7.27
N VAL A 84 -8.51 2.81 6.21
CA VAL A 84 -7.98 1.50 5.78
C VAL A 84 -6.45 1.50 5.75
N ASP A 85 -5.85 0.46 6.32
CA ASP A 85 -4.42 0.15 6.26
C ASP A 85 -4.12 -0.81 5.10
N ALA A 86 -3.09 -0.52 4.33
CA ALA A 86 -2.52 -1.40 3.33
C ALA A 86 -1.30 -2.11 3.91
N HIS A 87 -1.24 -3.42 3.69
CA HIS A 87 -0.13 -4.28 4.11
C HIS A 87 0.38 -5.14 2.95
N LEU A 88 1.68 -5.34 2.83
CA LEU A 88 2.30 -6.32 1.94
C LEU A 88 3.01 -7.38 2.76
N GLY A 89 2.62 -8.64 2.60
CA GLY A 89 3.26 -9.75 3.35
C GLY A 89 3.14 -9.63 4.88
N GLY A 90 2.17 -8.85 5.36
CA GLY A 90 1.97 -8.56 6.77
C GLY A 90 2.66 -7.29 7.28
N GLU A 91 3.56 -6.69 6.49
CA GLU A 91 4.15 -5.40 6.83
C GLU A 91 3.23 -4.27 6.41
N TRP A 92 3.03 -3.31 7.30
CA TRP A 92 2.24 -2.11 7.01
C TRP A 92 2.99 -1.20 6.04
N ILE A 93 2.31 -0.78 4.98
CA ILE A 93 2.91 0.05 3.93
C ILE A 93 2.25 1.43 3.79
N GLY A 94 1.11 1.67 4.45
CA GLY A 94 0.45 2.98 4.47
C GLY A 94 -1.03 2.88 4.81
N SER A 95 -1.64 4.01 5.14
CA SER A 95 -3.07 4.10 5.51
C SER A 95 -3.77 5.19 4.74
N THR A 96 -5.04 5.00 4.43
CA THR A 96 -5.85 6.04 3.79
C THR A 96 -5.91 7.29 4.64
N GLU A 97 -5.60 8.44 4.03
CA GLU A 97 -5.90 9.73 4.64
C GLU A 97 -7.42 9.92 4.69
N VAL A 98 -7.90 10.38 5.83
CA VAL A 98 -9.30 10.75 6.10
C VAL A 98 -9.54 12.23 5.87
#